data_AF-A0A109QCM2-F1
#
_entry.id   AF-A0A109QCM2-F1
#
_cell.length_a   1.000
_cell.length_b   1.000
_cell.length_c   1.000
_cell.angle_alpha   90.00
_cell.angle_beta   90.00
_cell.angle_gamma   90.00
#
_symmetry.space_group_name_H-M   'P 1'
#
loop_
_entity.id
_entity.type
_entity.pdbx_description
1 polymer ?
#
loop_
_entity_poly.entity_id
_entity_poly.type
_entity_poly.pdbx_seq_one_letter_code
_entity_poly.pdbx_strand_id
1 'polypeptide(L)'
;MATSAAVRDDEPATKFAKDQLKSIIERIERLEEEKKAISDDIRDVYAESKGNGYDVKALRTIVRLRKQDPNERAEAETILETYMQALGMI
;
A
#
# COMPACT_ATOMS: atom_id res chain seq x y z
N MET A 1 -36.11 -47.06 -11.10
CA MET A 1 -36.24 -46.19 -12.29
C MET A 1 -35.45 -44.93 -12.01
N ALA A 2 -34.48 -44.65 -12.89
CA ALA A 2 -33.35 -43.78 -12.65
C ALA A 2 -33.58 -42.32 -13.10
N THR A 3 -32.75 -41.42 -12.57
CA THR A 3 -32.20 -40.18 -13.17
C THR A 3 -33.14 -39.01 -13.51
N SER A 4 -32.97 -37.88 -12.80
CA SER A 4 -32.57 -36.57 -13.37
C SER A 4 -32.62 -35.45 -12.31
N ALA A 5 -31.68 -35.46 -11.35
CA ALA A 5 -31.50 -34.35 -10.41
C ALA A 5 -30.03 -33.93 -10.24
N ALA A 6 -29.12 -34.56 -10.97
CA ALA A 6 -27.73 -34.16 -11.03
C ALA A 6 -27.46 -33.71 -12.46
N VAL A 7 -26.79 -32.57 -12.58
CA VAL A 7 -26.14 -32.07 -13.79
C VAL A 7 -27.04 -31.27 -14.74
N ARG A 8 -27.34 -30.02 -14.34
CA ARG A 8 -27.24 -28.92 -15.32
C ARG A 8 -25.75 -28.58 -15.39
N ASP A 9 -25.02 -29.35 -16.20
CA ASP A 9 -23.63 -29.05 -16.53
C ASP A 9 -23.59 -27.65 -17.14
N ASP A 10 -22.92 -26.75 -16.43
CA ASP A 10 -21.94 -25.83 -16.99
C ASP A 10 -22.22 -25.34 -18.42
N GLU A 11 -22.95 -24.24 -18.56
CA GLU A 11 -22.78 -23.41 -19.74
C GLU A 11 -21.30 -22.98 -19.82
N PRO A 12 -20.66 -23.03 -21.00
CA PRO A 12 -19.25 -22.69 -21.16
C PRO A 12 -18.91 -21.28 -20.63
N ALA A 13 -19.90 -20.37 -20.63
CA ALA A 13 -19.79 -19.05 -20.05
C ALA A 13 -19.60 -19.08 -18.51
N THR A 14 -20.26 -19.98 -17.79
CA THR A 14 -20.14 -20.12 -16.33
C THR A 14 -18.79 -20.71 -15.94
N LYS A 15 -18.30 -21.71 -16.67
CA LYS A 15 -16.94 -22.24 -16.51
C LYS A 15 -15.88 -21.17 -16.74
N PHE A 16 -15.98 -20.45 -17.87
CA PHE A 16 -15.06 -19.37 -18.21
C PHE A 16 -15.03 -18.26 -17.14
N ALA A 17 -16.21 -17.81 -16.67
CA ALA A 17 -16.30 -16.81 -15.62
C ALA A 17 -15.66 -17.26 -14.30
N LYS A 18 -15.81 -18.54 -13.94
CA LYS A 18 -15.19 -19.13 -12.75
C LYS A 18 -13.67 -19.20 -12.87
N ASP A 19 -13.14 -19.59 -14.02
CA ASP A 19 -11.70 -19.69 -14.27
C ASP A 19 -11.04 -18.30 -14.28
N GLN A 20 -11.72 -17.31 -14.87
CA GLN A 20 -11.27 -15.91 -14.84
C GLN A 20 -11.23 -15.36 -13.42
N LEU A 21 -12.28 -15.60 -12.62
CA LEU A 21 -12.33 -15.19 -11.22
C LEU A 21 -11.19 -15.83 -10.41
N LYS A 22 -10.96 -17.13 -10.59
CA LYS A 22 -9.86 -17.85 -9.94
C LYS A 22 -8.50 -17.24 -10.29
N SER A 23 -8.25 -16.95 -11.57
CA SER A 23 -7.01 -16.31 -12.01
C SER A 23 -6.81 -14.91 -11.39
N ILE A 24 -7.87 -14.11 -11.27
CA ILE A 24 -7.80 -12.79 -10.63
C ILE A 24 -7.43 -12.93 -9.15
N ILE A 25 -8.08 -13.86 -8.42
CA ILE A 25 -7.81 -14.10 -7.00
C ILE A 25 -6.36 -14.54 -6.79
N GLU A 26 -5.89 -15.54 -7.53
CA GLU A 26 -4.51 -16.05 -7.41
C GLU A 26 -3.46 -14.97 -7.71
N ARG A 27 -3.75 -14.05 -8.63
CA ARG A 27 -2.88 -12.90 -8.90
C ARG A 27 -2.85 -11.91 -7.74
N ILE A 28 -4.01 -11.62 -7.14
CA ILE A 28 -4.11 -10.71 -5.99
C ILE A 28 -3.40 -11.30 -4.77
N GLU A 29 -3.60 -12.58 -4.48
CA GLU A 29 -2.99 -13.26 -3.33
C GLU A 29 -1.47 -13.19 -3.39
N ARG A 30 -0.88 -13.51 -4.54
CA ARG A 30 0.56 -13.35 -4.78
C ARG A 30 1.04 -11.90 -4.58
N LEU A 31 0.29 -10.92 -5.09
CA LEU A 31 0.64 -9.50 -4.91
C LEU A 31 0.55 -9.07 -3.43
N GLU A 32 -0.40 -9.60 -2.67
CA GLU A 32 -0.50 -9.34 -1.23
C GLU A 32 0.64 -10.00 -0.45
N GLU A 33 1.09 -11.19 -0.85
CA GLU A 33 2.30 -11.83 -0.29
C GLU A 33 3.56 -11.00 -0.56
N GLU A 34 3.76 -10.55 -1.81
CA GLU A 34 4.89 -9.67 -2.19
C GLU A 34 4.85 -8.35 -1.41
N LYS A 35 3.67 -7.73 -1.31
CA LYS A 35 3.45 -6.50 -0.53
C LYS A 35 3.74 -6.72 0.95
N LYS A 36 3.39 -7.87 1.51
CA LYS A 36 3.73 -8.23 2.89
C LYS A 36 5.24 -8.35 3.05
N ALA A 37 5.94 -9.07 2.17
CA ALA A 37 7.39 -9.20 2.22
C ALA A 37 8.08 -7.83 2.18
N ILE A 38 7.69 -6.96 1.25
CA ILE A 38 8.21 -5.59 1.15
C ILE A 38 7.91 -4.79 2.42
N SER A 39 6.71 -4.94 2.98
CA SER A 39 6.33 -4.26 4.22
C SER A 39 7.18 -4.72 5.41
N ASP A 40 7.54 -6.00 5.46
CA ASP A 40 8.39 -6.59 6.48
C ASP A 40 9.83 -6.04 6.34
N ASP A 41 10.39 -6.03 5.13
CA ASP A 41 11.70 -5.44 4.84
C ASP A 41 11.77 -3.96 5.25
N ILE A 42 10.74 -3.17 4.94
CA ILE A 42 10.65 -1.76 5.35
C ILE A 42 10.65 -1.63 6.89
N ARG A 43 9.97 -2.53 7.60
CA ARG A 43 9.95 -2.52 9.07
C ARG A 43 11.34 -2.82 9.64
N ASP A 44 12.06 -3.76 9.05
CA ASP A 44 13.40 -4.13 9.48
C ASP A 44 14.40 -2.99 9.26
N VAL A 45 14.34 -2.28 8.13
CA VAL A 45 15.16 -1.08 7.89
C VAL A 45 14.91 0.01 8.95
N TYR A 46 13.65 0.25 9.31
CA TYR A 46 13.33 1.20 10.38
C TYR A 46 13.81 0.71 11.76
N ALA A 47 13.76 -0.59 12.03
CA ALA A 47 14.26 -1.17 13.27
C ALA A 47 15.78 -1.06 13.37
N GLU A 48 16.50 -1.36 12.29
CA GLU A 48 17.95 -1.16 12.18
C GLU A 48 18.33 0.30 12.40
N SER A 49 17.63 1.22 11.73
CA SER A 49 17.84 2.67 11.89
C SER A 49 17.67 3.11 13.35
N LYS A 50 16.70 2.53 14.06
CA LYS A 50 16.52 2.79 15.50
C LYS A 50 17.70 2.28 16.32
N GLY A 51 18.20 1.09 16.03
CA GLY A 51 19.39 0.51 16.67
C GLY A 51 20.66 1.35 16.44
N ASN A 52 20.75 1.98 15.26
CA ASN A 52 21.81 2.90 14.89
C ASN A 52 21.64 4.33 15.47
N GLY A 53 20.59 4.57 16.26
CA GLY A 53 20.37 5.84 16.98
C GLY A 53 19.56 6.89 16.23
N TYR A 54 18.94 6.57 15.09
CA TYR A 54 18.08 7.51 14.37
C TYR A 54 16.65 7.57 14.93
N ASP A 55 16.02 8.75 14.87
CA ASP A 55 14.60 8.92 15.17
C ASP A 55 13.74 8.39 14.00
N VAL A 56 13.07 7.25 14.24
CA VAL A 56 12.19 6.60 13.25
C VAL A 56 10.99 7.46 12.86
N LYS A 57 10.45 8.30 13.75
CA LYS A 57 9.32 9.19 13.43
C LYS A 57 9.78 10.30 12.48
N ALA A 58 10.98 10.85 12.70
CA ALA A 58 11.57 11.82 11.80
C ALA A 58 11.81 11.20 10.41
N LEU A 59 12.40 10.00 10.34
CA LEU A 59 12.63 9.29 9.07
C LEU A 59 11.33 9.03 8.30
N ARG A 60 10.27 8.54 8.98
CA ARG A 60 8.95 8.34 8.36
C ARG A 60 8.35 9.64 7.82
N THR A 61 8.56 10.75 8.55
CA THR A 61 8.13 12.08 8.12
C THR A 61 8.87 12.51 6.86
N ILE A 62 10.20 12.35 6.82
CA ILE A 62 11.01 12.65 5.64
C ILE A 62 10.58 11.81 4.44
N VAL A 63 10.39 10.50 4.59
CA VAL A 63 9.92 9.63 3.50
C VAL A 63 8.58 10.08 2.94
N ARG A 64 7.65 10.53 3.80
CA ARG A 64 6.36 11.08 3.36
C ARG A 64 6.53 12.41 2.61
N LEU A 65 7.35 13.34 3.13
CA LEU A 65 7.64 14.62 2.48
C LEU A 65 8.34 14.44 1.12
N ARG A 66 9.13 13.38 0.96
CA ARG A 66 9.80 13.03 -0.31
C ARG A 66 8.86 12.44 -1.36
N LYS A 67 7.65 12.00 -0.98
CA LYS A 67 6.61 11.50 -1.90
C LYS A 67 5.71 12.61 -2.43
N GLN A 68 5.71 13.78 -1.80
CA GLN A 68 4.93 14.94 -2.22
C GLN A 68 5.60 15.62 -3.42
N ASP A 69 4.80 16.34 -4.22
CA ASP A 69 5.34 17.18 -5.27
C ASP A 69 6.24 18.27 -4.66
N PRO A 70 7.46 18.51 -5.20
CA PRO A 70 8.38 19.49 -4.63
C PRO A 70 7.85 20.92 -4.60
N ASN A 71 7.04 21.31 -5.60
CA ASN A 71 6.49 22.66 -5.67
C ASN A 71 5.36 22.83 -4.66
N GLU A 72 4.43 21.87 -4.61
CA GLU A 72 3.36 21.87 -3.59
C GLU A 72 3.92 21.90 -2.16
N ARG A 73 5.02 21.15 -1.93
CA ARG A 73 5.70 21.15 -0.63
C ARG A 73 6.31 22.52 -0.32
N ALA A 74 7.02 23.13 -1.28
CA ALA A 74 7.66 24.43 -1.08
C ALA A 74 6.63 25.55 -0.82
N GLU A 75 5.50 25.53 -1.53
CA GLU A 75 4.38 26.43 -1.28
C GLU A 75 3.83 26.26 0.15
N ALA A 76 3.56 25.02 0.56
CA ALA A 76 3.06 24.73 1.91
C ALA A 76 4.06 25.13 3.01
N GLU A 77 5.36 24.89 2.79
CA GLU A 77 6.44 25.30 3.71
C GLU A 77 6.51 26.83 3.86
N THR A 78 6.39 27.57 2.75
CA THR A 78 6.39 29.05 2.75
C THR A 78 5.22 29.62 3.55
N ILE A 79 4.02 29.05 3.37
CA ILE A 79 2.82 29.47 4.11
C ILE A 79 2.98 29.16 5.59
N LEU A 80 3.45 27.96 5.93
CA LEU A 80 3.68 27.55 7.31
C LEU A 80 4.69 28.46 8.01
N GLU A 81 5.82 28.74 7.35
CA GLU A 81 6.85 29.64 7.89
C GLU A 81 6.29 31.04 8.15
N THR A 82 5.51 31.58 7.22
CA THR A 82 4.84 32.89 7.39
C THR A 82 3.98 32.91 8.65
N TYR A 83 3.20 31.85 8.90
CA TYR A 83 2.36 31.75 10.09
C TYR A 83 3.18 31.55 11.37
N MET A 84 4.24 30.75 11.32
CA MET A 84 5.12 30.55 12.48
C MET A 84 5.83 31.85 12.90
N GLN A 85 6.29 32.66 11.94
CA GLN A 85 6.83 33.99 12.19
C GLN A 85 5.78 34.91 12.83
N ALA A 86 4.56 34.94 12.29
CA ALA A 86 3.46 35.75 12.84
C ALA A 86 3.08 35.34 14.28
N LEU A 87 3.27 34.06 14.63
CA LEU A 87 3.02 33.52 15.97
C LEU A 87 4.24 33.60 16.91
N GLY A 88 5.40 34.08 16.44
CA GLY A 88 6.64 34.13 17.23
C GLY A 88 7.19 32.76 17.63
N MET A 89 6.90 31.73 16.82
CA MET A 89 7.33 30.35 17.06
C MET A 89 8.74 30.06 16.49
N ILE A 90 9.27 30.99 15.70
CA ILE A 90 10.64 31.01 15.13
C ILE A 90 11.19 32.43 15.14
#